data_AF-A0A4Q5YA19-F1
#
_entry.id   AF-A0A4Q5YA19-F1
#
_cell.length_a   1.000
_cell.length_b   1.000
_cell.length_c   1.000
_cell.angle_alpha   90.00
_cell.angle_beta   90.00
_cell.angle_gamma   90.00
#
_symmetry.space_group_name_H-M   'P 1'
#
loop_
_entity.id
_entity.type
_entity.pdbx_description
1 polymer ?
#
loop_
_entity_poly.entity_id
_entity_poly.type
_entity_poly.pdbx_seq_one_letter_code
_entity_poly.pdbx_strand_id
1 'polypeptide(L)'
;LKGPQQPEQWRTVAARERKFGLPDSSAGNAAIEGPFIFKKDKYYYLFVSWDYCCRAEKSDYKVVVGRSESATGPFFDKEGKDLAFGGGSLVVQGDIKEWFGAGHNSAYTFDGKDYLIYHGYDAKDRGRSKLIIAEMSWRDGWPVVKQ
;
A
#
# COMPACT_ATOMS: atom_id res chain seq x y z
N LEU A 1 8.79 -3.14 28.26
CA LEU A 1 9.49 -3.16 26.97
C LEU A 1 10.86 -2.52 27.18
N LYS A 2 11.97 -3.24 26.91
CA LYS A 2 13.28 -2.59 26.77
C LYS A 2 13.19 -1.70 25.53
N GLY A 3 13.83 -0.52 25.55
CA GLY A 3 13.78 0.44 24.44
C GLY A 3 14.26 -0.14 23.10
N PRO A 4 14.27 0.67 22.02
CA PRO A 4 14.74 0.21 20.72
C PRO A 4 16.15 -0.40 20.82
N GLN A 5 16.36 -1.47 20.05
CA GLN A 5 17.63 -2.20 20.03
C GLN A 5 18.77 -1.26 19.61
N GLN A 6 19.88 -1.29 20.36
CA GLN A 6 21.04 -0.44 20.11
C GLN A 6 22.17 -1.23 19.42
N PRO A 7 22.86 -0.64 18.43
CA PRO A 7 22.61 0.69 17.86
C PRO A 7 21.32 0.72 17.02
N GLU A 8 20.61 1.85 17.06
CA GLU A 8 19.43 2.05 16.21
C GLU A 8 19.80 2.01 14.73
N GLN A 9 19.10 1.16 13.97
CA GLN A 9 19.21 1.13 12.52
C GLN A 9 17.92 1.62 11.89
N TRP A 10 17.98 2.83 11.31
CA TRP A 10 16.89 3.41 10.53
C TRP A 10 17.04 2.98 9.07
N ARG A 11 15.98 2.41 8.48
CA ARG A 11 15.95 2.01 7.07
C ARG A 11 14.70 2.56 6.40
N THR A 12 14.88 3.23 5.27
CA THR A 12 13.78 3.55 4.37
C THR A 12 13.36 2.28 3.65
N VAL A 13 12.15 1.81 3.91
CA VAL A 13 11.61 0.58 3.28
C VAL A 13 10.72 0.86 2.06
N ALA A 14 10.22 2.09 1.94
CA ALA A 14 9.51 2.58 0.79
C ALA A 14 9.59 4.11 0.73
N ALA A 15 9.65 4.67 -0.48
CA ALA A 15 9.59 6.10 -0.71
C ALA A 15 9.07 6.41 -2.11
N ARG A 16 8.67 7.66 -2.32
CA ARG A 16 8.39 8.23 -3.64
C ARG A 16 9.28 9.43 -3.86
N GLU A 17 9.57 9.72 -5.13
CA GLU A 17 10.32 10.91 -5.50
C GLU A 17 9.62 12.17 -4.97
N ARG A 18 10.38 13.03 -4.28
CA ARG A 18 9.88 14.28 -3.69
C ARG A 18 10.55 15.46 -4.37
N LYS A 19 9.76 16.38 -4.93
CA LYS A 19 10.27 17.67 -5.40
C LYS A 19 10.73 18.50 -4.19
N PHE A 20 11.99 18.94 -4.24
CA PHE A 20 12.54 19.85 -3.24
C PHE A 20 11.83 21.21 -3.28
N GLY A 21 11.66 21.84 -2.11
CA GLY A 21 11.02 23.17 -1.96
C GLY A 21 9.54 23.14 -1.56
N LEU A 22 8.93 21.95 -1.43
CA LEU A 22 7.59 21.81 -0.81
C LEU A 22 7.71 21.70 0.71
N PRO A 23 6.81 22.33 1.49
CA PRO A 23 6.80 22.18 2.94
C PRO A 23 6.49 20.73 3.33
N ASP A 24 7.03 20.27 4.46
CA ASP A 24 6.86 18.89 4.93
C ASP A 24 5.39 18.52 5.21
N SER A 25 4.56 19.50 5.53
CA SER A 25 3.11 19.34 5.66
C SER A 25 2.39 19.03 4.34
N SER A 26 3.06 19.18 3.20
CA SER A 26 2.55 18.84 1.88
C SER A 26 3.26 17.61 1.33
N ALA A 27 2.50 16.56 1.05
CA ALA A 27 3.03 15.34 0.44
C ALA A 27 3.57 15.58 -0.99
N GLY A 28 2.98 16.52 -1.73
CA GLY A 28 3.39 16.81 -3.11
C GLY A 28 3.30 15.59 -4.03
N ASN A 29 4.35 15.35 -4.81
CA ASN A 29 4.46 14.14 -5.63
C ASN A 29 4.95 12.90 -4.85
N ALA A 30 5.29 13.06 -3.57
CA ALA A 30 5.76 11.99 -2.70
C ALA A 30 4.66 11.43 -1.79
N ALA A 31 3.41 11.44 -2.24
CA ALA A 31 2.28 10.95 -1.46
C ALA A 31 2.36 9.42 -1.30
N ILE A 32 2.84 8.99 -0.14
CA ILE A 32 2.97 7.60 0.28
C ILE A 32 2.64 7.50 1.77
N GLU A 33 1.77 6.57 2.13
CA GLU A 33 1.37 6.34 3.53
C GLU A 33 0.74 4.95 3.72
N GLY A 34 0.20 4.69 4.92
CA GLY A 34 -0.54 3.46 5.24
C GLY A 34 0.25 2.17 5.03
N PRO A 35 1.48 2.02 5.58
CA PRO A 35 2.25 0.80 5.41
C PRO A 35 1.62 -0.37 6.16
N PHE A 36 1.57 -1.53 5.51
CA PHE A 36 1.17 -2.79 6.13
C PHE A 36 2.07 -3.93 5.65
N ILE A 37 2.72 -4.63 6.59
CA ILE A 37 3.55 -5.81 6.27
C ILE A 37 2.74 -7.08 6.50
N PHE A 38 2.68 -7.93 5.48
CA PHE A 38 2.05 -9.24 5.55
C PHE A 38 3.04 -10.35 5.21
N LYS A 39 3.08 -11.41 6.01
CA LYS A 39 3.97 -12.56 5.80
C LYS A 39 3.21 -13.66 5.05
N LYS A 40 3.69 -14.04 3.86
CA LYS A 40 3.16 -15.18 3.08
C LYS A 40 4.31 -16.01 2.54
N ASP A 41 4.27 -17.31 2.82
CA ASP A 41 5.31 -18.26 2.44
C ASP A 41 6.71 -17.73 2.81
N LYS A 42 7.66 -17.71 1.87
CA LYS A 42 9.02 -17.20 2.11
C LYS A 42 9.16 -15.68 2.10
N TYR A 43 8.13 -14.92 1.72
CA TYR A 43 8.23 -13.46 1.54
C TYR A 43 7.43 -12.66 2.58
N TYR A 44 7.95 -11.49 2.92
CA TYR A 44 7.22 -10.37 3.53
C TYR A 44 6.78 -9.44 2.41
N TYR A 45 5.51 -9.04 2.41
CA TYR A 45 4.91 -8.12 1.46
C TYR A 45 4.65 -6.80 2.15
N LEU A 46 5.28 -5.73 1.69
CA LEU A 46 5.01 -4.37 2.14
C LEU A 46 3.98 -3.75 1.19
N PHE A 47 2.76 -3.58 1.70
CA PHE A 47 1.73 -2.77 1.06
C PHE A 47 1.88 -1.32 1.51
N VAL A 48 1.73 -0.39 0.58
CA VAL A 48 1.66 1.05 0.87
C VAL A 48 0.60 1.67 -0.03
N SER A 49 0.02 2.76 0.43
CA SER A 49 -0.92 3.54 -0.36
C SER A 49 -0.23 4.74 -0.99
N TRP A 50 -0.45 4.93 -2.28
CA TRP A 50 0.07 6.05 -3.07
C TRP A 50 -1.03 7.05 -3.38
N ASP A 51 -0.59 8.28 -3.62
CA ASP A 51 -1.41 9.41 -4.02
C ASP A 51 -2.41 9.82 -2.92
N TYR A 52 -3.51 10.49 -3.27
CA TYR A 52 -4.24 11.28 -2.29
C TYR A 52 -5.55 10.64 -1.84
N CYS A 53 -5.60 10.34 -0.55
CA CYS A 53 -6.84 10.07 0.17
C CYS A 53 -7.65 11.34 0.40
N CYS A 54 -8.81 11.16 1.02
CA CYS A 54 -9.46 12.18 1.84
C CYS A 54 -9.97 13.40 1.05
N ARG A 55 -10.22 13.19 -0.25
CA ARG A 55 -10.70 14.22 -1.19
C ARG A 55 -12.04 13.85 -1.84
N ALA A 56 -12.76 12.89 -1.24
CA ALA A 56 -14.01 12.34 -1.76
C ALA A 56 -13.87 11.99 -3.25
N GLU A 57 -14.67 12.62 -4.12
CA GLU A 57 -14.70 12.41 -5.57
C GLU A 57 -13.37 12.69 -6.30
N LYS A 58 -12.47 13.48 -5.67
CA LYS A 58 -11.16 13.82 -6.23
C LYS A 58 -10.02 12.95 -5.68
N SER A 59 -10.33 11.89 -4.94
CA SER A 59 -9.32 10.98 -4.43
C SER A 59 -8.82 10.07 -5.56
N ASP A 60 -7.51 9.94 -5.71
CA ASP A 60 -6.82 9.08 -6.70
C ASP A 60 -5.98 8.00 -6.02
N TYR A 61 -6.28 7.76 -4.75
CA TYR A 61 -5.63 6.83 -3.85
C TYR A 61 -5.57 5.41 -4.43
N LYS A 62 -4.42 4.75 -4.29
CA LYS A 62 -4.21 3.37 -4.76
C LYS A 62 -3.26 2.59 -3.85
N VAL A 63 -3.38 1.27 -3.83
CA VAL A 63 -2.50 0.36 -3.09
C VAL A 63 -1.47 -0.23 -4.04
N VAL A 64 -0.20 -0.16 -3.67
CA VAL A 64 0.89 -0.87 -4.32
C VAL A 64 1.60 -1.81 -3.33
N VAL A 65 2.35 -2.77 -3.87
CA VAL A 65 3.06 -3.78 -3.08
C VAL A 65 4.48 -4.03 -3.60
N GLY A 66 5.38 -4.35 -2.68
CA GLY A 66 6.65 -5.01 -2.94
C GLY A 66 6.88 -6.15 -1.97
N ARG A 67 7.86 -7.02 -2.24
CA ARG A 67 8.19 -8.16 -1.37
C ARG A 67 9.69 -8.29 -1.08
N SER A 68 10.00 -8.91 0.06
CA SER A 68 11.35 -9.20 0.52
C SER A 68 11.40 -10.53 1.25
N GLU A 69 12.53 -11.24 1.24
CA GLU A 69 12.70 -12.40 2.13
C GLU A 69 12.99 -11.98 3.59
N SER A 70 13.27 -10.69 3.83
CA SER A 70 13.45 -10.09 5.15
C SER A 70 12.33 -9.10 5.51
N ALA A 71 11.88 -9.11 6.77
CA ALA A 71 10.89 -8.15 7.27
C ALA A 71 11.39 -6.69 7.23
N THR A 72 12.72 -6.49 7.18
CA THR A 72 13.36 -5.17 7.15
C THR A 72 13.75 -4.72 5.74
N GLY A 73 13.30 -5.42 4.70
CA GLY A 73 13.65 -5.14 3.32
C GLY A 73 15.10 -5.52 2.94
N PRO A 74 15.58 -5.09 1.76
CA PRO A 74 14.87 -4.24 0.78
C PRO A 74 13.65 -4.95 0.16
N PHE A 75 12.61 -4.17 -0.14
CA PHE A 75 11.39 -4.67 -0.79
C PHE A 75 11.42 -4.29 -2.26
N PHE A 76 11.18 -5.26 -3.14
CA PHE A 76 11.16 -5.03 -4.58
C PHE A 76 9.76 -5.30 -5.15
N ASP A 77 9.38 -4.57 -6.18
CA ASP A 77 8.17 -4.82 -6.95
C ASP A 77 8.33 -5.95 -7.99
N LYS A 78 7.29 -6.24 -8.78
CA LYS A 78 7.29 -7.30 -9.82
C LYS A 78 8.37 -7.08 -10.86
N GLU A 79 8.66 -5.82 -11.15
CA GLU A 79 9.63 -5.37 -12.13
C GLU A 79 11.06 -5.31 -11.57
N GLY A 80 11.23 -5.62 -10.28
CA GLY A 80 12.54 -5.65 -9.60
C GLY A 80 13.02 -4.27 -9.12
N LYS A 81 12.15 -3.25 -9.12
CA LYS A 81 12.48 -1.92 -8.62
C LYS A 81 12.25 -1.85 -7.11
N ASP A 82 13.24 -1.30 -6.42
CA ASP A 82 13.21 -1.13 -4.97
C ASP A 82 12.16 -0.09 -4.55
N LEU A 83 11.31 -0.44 -3.59
CA LEU A 83 10.29 0.44 -3.03
C LEU A 83 10.90 1.69 -2.39
N ALA A 84 12.12 1.60 -1.83
CA ALA A 84 12.83 2.76 -1.29
C ALA A 84 13.19 3.80 -2.37
N PHE A 85 13.10 3.43 -3.65
CA PHE A 85 13.39 4.29 -4.80
C PHE A 85 12.17 4.39 -5.75
N GLY A 86 10.95 4.30 -5.21
CA GLY A 86 9.71 4.47 -5.96
C GLY A 86 9.31 3.28 -6.81
N GLY A 87 9.73 2.07 -6.43
CA GLY A 87 9.10 0.82 -6.88
C GLY A 87 7.75 0.59 -6.21
N GLY A 88 6.92 -0.25 -6.82
CA GLY A 88 5.64 -0.67 -6.28
C GLY A 88 4.72 -1.20 -7.38
N SER A 89 4.30 -2.46 -7.26
CA SER A 89 3.34 -3.04 -8.20
C SER A 89 1.91 -2.77 -7.75
N LEU A 90 1.05 -2.32 -8.66
CA LEU A 90 -0.35 -2.02 -8.38
C LEU A 90 -1.12 -3.27 -7.89
N VAL A 91 -1.92 -3.09 -6.84
CA VAL A 91 -2.85 -4.09 -6.30
C VAL A 91 -4.29 -3.62 -6.40
N VAL A 92 -4.58 -2.39 -5.93
CA VAL A 92 -5.91 -1.79 -5.95
C VAL A 92 -5.83 -0.34 -6.40
N GLN A 93 -6.76 0.13 -7.23
CA GLN A 93 -6.96 1.54 -7.57
C GLN A 93 -8.45 1.80 -7.86
N GLY A 94 -8.88 3.05 -7.84
CA GLY A 94 -10.22 3.40 -8.32
C GLY A 94 -10.39 3.16 -9.83
N ASP A 95 -11.61 2.89 -10.25
CA ASP A 95 -12.02 2.72 -11.65
C ASP A 95 -12.95 3.85 -12.15
N ILE A 96 -13.14 4.88 -11.31
CA ILE A 96 -14.04 6.03 -11.46
C ILE A 96 -15.54 5.71 -11.64
N LYS A 97 -15.92 4.43 -11.72
CA LYS A 97 -17.31 3.98 -11.93
C LYS A 97 -17.94 3.51 -10.62
N GLU A 98 -17.20 2.69 -9.89
CA GLU A 98 -17.57 2.19 -8.58
C GLU A 98 -16.80 2.94 -7.48
N TRP A 99 -15.50 3.21 -7.73
CA TRP A 99 -14.62 3.83 -6.73
C TRP A 99 -13.73 4.91 -7.35
N PHE A 100 -13.69 6.10 -6.76
CA PHE A 100 -12.77 7.17 -7.18
C PHE A 100 -11.31 6.84 -6.82
N GLY A 101 -11.09 6.34 -5.60
CA GLY A 101 -9.80 5.85 -5.12
C GLY A 101 -10.00 4.86 -3.97
N ALA A 102 -8.96 4.08 -3.66
CA ALA A 102 -9.01 3.06 -2.61
C ALA A 102 -7.62 2.82 -2.00
N GLY A 103 -7.56 2.66 -0.68
CA GLY A 103 -6.28 2.47 0.01
C GLY A 103 -6.39 2.37 1.53
N HIS A 104 -5.27 2.65 2.21
CA HIS A 104 -5.04 2.40 3.63
C HIS A 104 -5.42 0.96 3.99
N ASN A 105 -4.77 0.02 3.31
CA ASN A 105 -5.13 -1.38 3.42
C ASN A 105 -4.52 -2.02 4.68
N SER A 106 -5.09 -3.17 4.99
CA SER A 106 -4.57 -4.20 5.87
C SER A 106 -4.76 -5.56 5.20
N ALA A 107 -4.04 -6.57 5.66
CA ALA A 107 -4.13 -7.92 5.12
C ALA A 107 -4.12 -8.97 6.23
N TYR A 108 -5.00 -9.96 6.12
CA TYR A 108 -5.19 -10.97 7.15
C TYR A 108 -5.48 -12.33 6.54
N THR A 109 -5.13 -13.38 7.26
CA THR A 109 -5.55 -14.75 6.96
C THR A 109 -6.66 -15.15 7.91
N PHE A 110 -7.82 -15.52 7.38
CA PHE A 110 -8.92 -16.13 8.13
C PHE A 110 -9.26 -17.48 7.49
N ASP A 111 -9.30 -18.54 8.29
CA ASP A 111 -9.68 -19.89 7.85
C ASP A 111 -8.92 -20.38 6.60
N GLY A 112 -7.62 -20.08 6.52
CA GLY A 112 -6.75 -20.46 5.41
C GLY A 112 -6.90 -19.61 4.14
N LYS A 113 -7.75 -18.59 4.15
CA LYS A 113 -7.93 -17.62 3.07
C LYS A 113 -7.33 -16.27 3.44
N ASP A 114 -6.69 -15.63 2.47
CA ASP A 114 -6.16 -14.29 2.67
C ASP A 114 -7.16 -13.25 2.19
N TYR A 115 -7.23 -12.13 2.91
CA TYR A 115 -8.11 -11.02 2.63
C TYR A 115 -7.32 -9.73 2.62
N LEU A 116 -7.65 -8.86 1.67
CA LEU A 116 -7.25 -7.46 1.68
C LEU A 116 -8.44 -6.64 2.19
N ILE A 117 -8.23 -5.87 3.25
CA ILE A 117 -9.24 -5.01 3.86
C ILE A 117 -8.79 -3.56 3.72
N TYR A 118 -9.63 -2.72 3.12
CA TYR A 118 -9.28 -1.33 2.81
C TYR A 118 -10.55 -0.48 2.72
N HIS A 119 -10.39 0.83 2.56
CA HIS A 119 -11.53 1.70 2.25
C HIS A 119 -11.48 2.19 0.80
N GLY A 120 -12.65 2.46 0.23
CA GLY A 120 -12.80 3.09 -1.08
C GLY A 120 -13.74 4.29 -1.03
N TYR A 121 -13.53 5.27 -1.90
CA TYR A 121 -14.39 6.45 -2.07
C TYR A 121 -15.49 6.16 -3.09
N ASP A 122 -16.71 5.86 -2.62
CA ASP A 122 -17.82 5.33 -3.43
C ASP A 122 -18.35 6.36 -4.45
N ALA A 123 -18.26 6.03 -5.74
CA ALA A 123 -18.71 6.89 -6.83
C ALA A 123 -20.23 7.12 -6.86
N LYS A 124 -21.01 6.19 -6.31
CA LYS A 124 -22.48 6.24 -6.22
C LYS A 124 -22.96 6.95 -4.97
N ASP A 125 -22.06 7.30 -4.04
CA ASP A 125 -22.36 8.02 -2.80
C ASP A 125 -21.39 9.20 -2.58
N ARG A 126 -21.17 10.01 -3.63
CA ARG A 126 -20.42 11.29 -3.58
C ARG A 126 -19.02 11.15 -2.96
N GLY A 127 -18.36 10.03 -3.23
CA GLY A 127 -17.03 9.72 -2.70
C GLY A 127 -17.01 9.49 -1.19
N ARG A 128 -18.12 9.05 -0.56
CA ARG A 128 -18.09 8.64 0.84
C ARG A 128 -17.17 7.42 1.01
N SER A 129 -16.30 7.46 2.01
CA SER A 129 -15.42 6.33 2.35
C SER A 129 -16.23 5.15 2.87
N LYS A 130 -16.05 3.97 2.27
CA LYS A 130 -16.72 2.72 2.65
C LYS A 130 -15.73 1.58 2.78
N LEU A 131 -16.02 0.66 3.68
CA LEU A 131 -15.25 -0.56 3.91
C LEU A 131 -15.36 -1.49 2.68
N ILE A 132 -14.23 -2.02 2.26
CA ILE A 132 -14.13 -3.08 1.25
C ILE A 132 -13.31 -4.22 1.85
N ILE A 133 -13.86 -5.42 1.79
CA ILE A 133 -13.20 -6.67 2.16
C ILE A 133 -13.17 -7.53 0.90
N ALA A 134 -11.98 -7.81 0.40
CA ALA A 134 -11.82 -8.61 -0.82
C ALA A 134 -10.93 -9.82 -0.55
N GLU A 135 -11.35 -11.00 -1.02
CA GLU A 135 -10.50 -12.19 -1.00
C GLU A 135 -9.26 -11.93 -1.87
N MET A 136 -8.08 -12.19 -1.31
CA MET A 136 -6.79 -12.00 -1.94
C MET A 136 -6.26 -13.36 -2.40
N SER A 137 -6.14 -13.51 -3.70
CA SER A 137 -5.54 -14.68 -4.33
C SER A 137 -4.08 -14.40 -4.69
N TRP A 138 -3.32 -15.45 -5.02
CA TRP A 138 -1.90 -15.36 -5.32
C TRP A 138 -1.59 -15.92 -6.71
N ARG A 139 -0.89 -15.15 -7.54
CA ARG A 139 -0.40 -15.58 -8.87
C ARG A 139 1.08 -15.28 -8.98
N ASP A 140 1.89 -16.29 -9.28
CA ASP A 140 3.36 -16.18 -9.37
C ASP A 140 4.00 -15.55 -8.11
N GLY A 141 3.38 -15.81 -6.95
CA GLY A 141 3.78 -15.24 -5.65
C GLY A 141 3.45 -13.75 -5.50
N TRP A 142 2.47 -13.22 -6.21
CA TRP A 142 2.01 -11.85 -6.06
C TRP A 142 0.52 -11.78 -5.74
N PRO A 143 0.08 -10.82 -4.91
CA PRO A 143 -1.33 -10.68 -4.57
C PRO A 143 -2.15 -10.21 -5.77
N VAL A 144 -3.33 -10.77 -5.91
CA VAL A 144 -4.34 -10.42 -6.91
C VAL A 144 -5.69 -10.29 -6.20
N VAL A 145 -6.28 -9.10 -6.33
CA VAL A 145 -7.60 -8.76 -5.80
C VAL A 145 -8.49 -8.40 -6.99
N LYS A 146 -9.70 -8.98 -7.05
CA LYS A 146 -10.72 -8.55 -8.01
C LYS A 146 -11.45 -7.34 -7.43
N GLN A 147 -11.57 -6.30 -8.24
CA GLN A 147 -12.44 -5.14 -7.99
C GLN A 147 -13.74 -5.32 -8.77
#